data_AF-A0A497JVT7-F1
#
_entry.id   AF-A0A497JVT7-F1
#
_cell.length_a   1.000
_cell.length_b   1.000
_cell.length_c   1.000
_cell.angle_alpha   90.00
_cell.angle_beta   90.00
_cell.angle_gamma   90.00
#
_symmetry.space_group_name_H-M   'P 1'
#
loop_
_entity.id
_entity.type
_entity.pdbx_description
1 polymer ?
#
loop_
_entity_poly.entity_id
_entity_poly.type
_entity_poly.pdbx_seq_one_letter_code
_entity_poly.pdbx_strand_id
1 'polypeptide(L)'
;MNHKQAAITIPLIAVILASAYLLISYRAPLSGEDLIRCPKDGSPYIWTPIGTRSENFLWRCLKCGYTWRKTYPDNIYQRWLRSSLKPDFIRDYTLLYLKCIRHLEIPDPLTL
;
A
#
# COMPACT_ATOMS: atom_id res chain seq x y z
N MET A 1 50.29 3.99 -2.88
CA MET A 1 49.41 2.81 -2.94
C MET A 1 49.97 1.88 -4.01
N ASN A 2 50.35 0.66 -3.66
CA ASN A 2 50.97 -0.26 -4.63
C ASN A 2 49.92 -0.72 -5.67
N HIS A 3 50.32 -0.97 -6.92
CA HIS A 3 49.39 -1.41 -7.99
C HIS A 3 48.53 -2.62 -7.57
N LYS A 4 49.10 -3.52 -6.76
CA LYS A 4 48.41 -4.68 -6.19
C LYS A 4 47.35 -4.32 -5.14
N GLN A 5 47.57 -3.26 -4.36
CA GLN A 5 46.59 -2.76 -3.38
C GLN A 5 45.43 -2.05 -4.07
N ALA A 6 45.71 -1.25 -5.12
CA ALA A 6 44.68 -0.57 -5.91
C ALA A 6 43.74 -1.55 -6.62
N ALA A 7 44.28 -2.67 -7.13
CA ALA A 7 43.50 -3.70 -7.81
C ALA A 7 42.45 -4.40 -6.92
N ILE A 8 42.63 -4.36 -5.58
CA ILE A 8 41.74 -5.00 -4.62
C ILE A 8 40.77 -3.99 -3.99
N THR A 9 41.24 -2.77 -3.70
CA THR A 9 40.41 -1.75 -3.03
C THR A 9 39.32 -1.18 -3.94
N ILE A 10 39.59 -0.99 -5.22
CA ILE A 10 38.63 -0.44 -6.19
C ILE A 10 37.38 -1.33 -6.36
N PRO A 11 37.48 -2.65 -6.64
CA PRO A 11 36.28 -3.48 -6.77
C PRO A 11 35.51 -3.62 -5.45
N LEU A 12 36.21 -3.62 -4.30
CA LEU A 12 35.56 -3.68 -3.00
C LEU A 12 34.68 -2.46 -2.74
N ILE A 13 35.18 -1.26 -3.04
CA ILE A 13 34.42 -0.02 -2.93
C ILE A 13 33.22 -0.03 -3.90
N ALA A 14 33.40 -0.53 -5.13
CA ALA A 14 32.30 -0.64 -6.09
C ALA A 14 31.17 -1.56 -5.60
N VAL A 15 31.50 -2.69 -4.97
CA VAL A 15 30.51 -3.61 -4.38
C VAL A 15 29.78 -2.98 -3.20
N ILE A 16 30.50 -2.24 -2.34
CA ILE A 16 29.89 -1.52 -1.20
C ILE A 16 28.93 -0.44 -1.70
N LEU A 17 29.32 0.33 -2.71
CA LEU A 17 28.46 1.36 -3.30
C LEU A 17 27.24 0.76 -4.00
N ALA A 18 27.40 -0.34 -4.73
CA ALA A 18 26.29 -1.03 -5.38
C ALA A 18 25.29 -1.62 -4.37
N SER A 19 25.78 -2.23 -3.29
CA SER A 19 24.94 -2.79 -2.23
C SER A 19 24.23 -1.69 -1.43
N ALA A 20 24.90 -0.58 -1.12
CA ALA A 20 24.27 0.59 -0.52
C ALA A 20 23.18 1.20 -1.43
N TYR A 21 23.43 1.32 -2.73
CA TYR A 21 22.44 1.79 -3.71
C TYR A 21 21.21 0.87 -3.78
N LEU A 22 21.41 -0.45 -3.77
CA LEU A 22 20.32 -1.42 -3.71
C LEU A 22 19.51 -1.26 -2.41
N LEU A 23 20.16 -1.12 -1.25
CA LEU A 23 19.46 -0.93 0.02
C LEU A 23 18.67 0.39 0.07
N ILE A 24 19.19 1.46 -0.51
CA ILE A 24 18.50 2.76 -0.58
C ILE A 24 17.30 2.69 -1.54
N SER A 25 17.43 2.04 -2.69
CA SER A 25 16.32 1.86 -3.63
C SER A 25 15.20 0.97 -3.08
N TYR A 26 15.52 -0.05 -2.27
CA TYR A 26 14.51 -0.82 -1.53
C TYR A 26 13.80 0.00 -0.43
N ARG A 27 14.47 1.03 0.10
CA ARG A 27 13.92 1.94 1.14
C ARG A 27 13.34 3.23 0.58
N ALA A 28 13.32 3.40 -0.75
CA ALA A 28 12.65 4.54 -1.35
C ALA A 28 11.20 4.54 -0.86
N PRO A 29 10.72 5.63 -0.24
CA PRO A 29 9.33 5.72 0.17
C PRO A 29 8.49 5.52 -1.07
N LEU A 30 7.62 4.50 -1.03
CA LEU A 30 6.58 4.29 -2.02
C LEU A 30 5.92 5.65 -2.26
N SER A 31 5.98 6.11 -3.49
CA SER A 31 5.31 7.36 -3.91
C SER A 31 3.86 7.30 -3.41
N GLY A 32 3.27 8.43 -3.05
CA GLY A 32 1.85 8.46 -2.64
C GLY A 32 0.90 7.85 -3.69
N GLU A 33 1.36 7.68 -4.93
CA GLU A 33 0.64 6.98 -6.00
C GLU A 33 0.64 5.44 -5.89
N ASP A 34 1.56 4.85 -5.13
CA ASP A 34 1.71 3.40 -4.99
C ASP A 34 0.70 2.76 -4.02
N LEU A 35 -0.01 3.58 -3.23
CA LEU A 35 -0.95 3.12 -2.20
C LEU A 35 -2.32 3.74 -2.44
N ILE A 36 -3.29 2.91 -2.83
CA ILE A 36 -4.68 3.33 -2.97
C ILE A 36 -5.20 3.70 -1.58
N ARG A 37 -5.54 4.99 -1.38
CA ARG A 37 -6.04 5.56 -0.13
C ARG A 37 -7.21 6.49 -0.41
N CYS A 38 -8.01 6.76 0.62
CA CYS A 38 -9.05 7.75 0.52
C CYS A 38 -8.45 9.15 0.27
N PRO A 39 -8.91 9.89 -0.74
CA PRO A 39 -8.39 11.22 -1.04
C PRO A 39 -8.88 12.30 -0.06
N LYS A 40 -9.89 12.02 0.79
CA LYS A 40 -10.39 12.99 1.78
C LYS A 40 -9.63 12.94 3.11
N ASP A 41 -9.36 11.75 3.63
CA ASP A 41 -8.81 11.56 4.98
C ASP A 41 -7.54 10.68 5.01
N GLY A 42 -7.04 10.26 3.85
CA GLY A 42 -5.86 9.39 3.73
C GLY A 42 -6.07 7.96 4.24
N SER A 43 -7.29 7.60 4.63
CA SER A 43 -7.60 6.30 5.23
C SER A 43 -7.25 5.15 4.28
N PRO A 44 -6.58 4.10 4.78
CA PRO A 44 -6.34 2.87 4.03
C PRO A 44 -7.58 1.93 4.01
N TYR A 45 -8.60 2.20 4.84
CA TYR A 45 -9.82 1.41 4.90
C TYR A 45 -10.73 1.76 3.73
N ILE A 46 -10.44 1.18 2.57
CA ILE A 46 -11.12 1.48 1.31
C ILE A 46 -11.69 0.22 0.68
N TRP A 47 -12.79 0.35 -0.03
CA TRP A 47 -13.50 -0.76 -0.64
C TRP A 47 -13.90 -0.43 -2.07
N THR A 48 -13.88 -1.43 -2.93
CA THR A 48 -14.42 -1.43 -4.29
C THR A 48 -15.26 -2.69 -4.49
N PRO A 49 -16.30 -2.71 -5.32
CA PRO A 49 -17.14 -3.88 -5.51
C PRO A 49 -16.44 -4.94 -6.38
N ILE A 50 -15.58 -5.74 -5.74
CA ILE A 50 -14.83 -6.86 -6.34
C ILE A 50 -15.80 -7.85 -7.02
N GLY A 51 -15.42 -8.34 -8.20
CA GLY A 51 -16.21 -9.25 -9.03
C GLY A 51 -17.27 -8.56 -9.88
N THR A 52 -17.29 -7.23 -9.93
CA THR A 52 -18.28 -6.45 -10.69
C THR A 52 -17.62 -5.55 -11.74
N ARG A 53 -18.42 -4.99 -12.67
CA ARG A 53 -17.93 -3.99 -13.64
C ARG A 53 -17.43 -2.69 -13.01
N SER A 54 -17.70 -2.48 -11.72
CA SER A 54 -17.30 -1.30 -10.96
C SER A 54 -16.04 -1.55 -10.11
N GLU A 55 -15.49 -2.77 -10.15
CA GLU A 55 -14.20 -3.10 -9.54
C GLU A 55 -13.08 -2.22 -10.10
N ASN A 56 -12.16 -1.76 -9.24
CA ASN A 56 -11.07 -0.86 -9.61
C ASN A 56 -11.55 0.40 -10.37
N PHE A 57 -12.78 0.84 -10.13
CA PHE A 57 -13.32 2.08 -10.72
C PHE A 57 -14.11 2.86 -9.68
N LEU A 58 -15.05 2.20 -9.00
CA LEU A 58 -15.85 2.79 -7.94
C LEU A 58 -15.25 2.42 -6.58
N TRP A 59 -14.84 3.44 -5.84
CA TRP A 59 -14.19 3.28 -4.56
C TRP A 59 -14.97 3.99 -3.47
N ARG A 60 -14.93 3.44 -2.26
CA ARG A 60 -15.54 4.02 -1.06
C ARG A 60 -14.59 3.92 0.11
N CYS A 61 -14.47 5.00 0.87
CA CYS A 61 -13.79 5.00 2.15
C CYS A 61 -14.75 4.44 3.20
N LEU A 62 -14.31 3.38 3.89
CA LEU A 62 -15.09 2.77 4.95
C LEU A 62 -15.03 3.59 6.24
N LYS A 63 -14.08 4.51 6.39
CA LYS A 63 -13.97 5.42 7.55
C LYS A 63 -14.89 6.64 7.43
N CYS A 64 -14.71 7.46 6.39
CA CYS A 64 -15.48 8.71 6.23
C CYS A 64 -16.67 8.60 5.25
N GLY A 65 -16.90 7.44 4.64
CA GLY A 65 -18.00 7.23 3.70
C GLY A 65 -17.83 7.87 2.31
N TYR A 66 -16.75 8.63 2.10
CA TYR A 66 -16.50 9.30 0.82
C TYR A 66 -16.35 8.28 -0.32
N THR A 67 -17.01 8.57 -1.44
CA THR A 67 -16.98 7.71 -2.64
C THR A 67 -16.30 8.47 -3.77
N TRP A 68 -15.42 7.81 -4.52
CA TRP A 68 -14.75 8.40 -5.68
C TRP A 68 -14.66 7.42 -6.85
N ARG A 69 -14.46 7.99 -8.05
CA ARG A 69 -14.27 7.24 -9.28
C ARG A 69 -12.84 7.43 -9.76
N LYS A 70 -12.08 6.35 -9.84
CA LYS A 70 -10.71 6.34 -10.35
C LYS A 70 -10.33 4.92 -10.74
N THR A 71 -9.83 4.74 -11.95
CA THR A 71 -9.17 3.50 -12.34
C THR A 71 -7.69 3.60 -12.02
N TYR A 72 -7.19 2.64 -11.23
CA TYR A 72 -5.77 2.55 -10.94
C TYR A 72 -5.10 1.56 -11.90
N PRO A 73 -3.83 1.79 -12.28
CA PRO A 73 -3.05 0.84 -13.03
C PRO A 73 -3.08 -0.57 -12.42
N ASP A 74 -3.12 -1.60 -13.27
CA ASP A 74 -3.29 -2.99 -12.82
C ASP A 74 -2.24 -3.43 -11.80
N ASN A 75 -0.99 -3.00 -11.95
CA ASN A 75 0.08 -3.31 -11.01
C ASN A 75 -0.19 -2.74 -9.60
N ILE A 76 -0.76 -1.53 -9.50
CA ILE A 76 -1.15 -0.89 -8.24
C ILE A 76 -2.38 -1.60 -7.66
N TYR A 77 -3.38 -1.87 -8.50
CA TYR A 77 -4.59 -2.57 -8.07
C TYR A 77 -4.29 -3.99 -7.55
N GLN A 78 -3.49 -4.78 -8.27
CA GLN A 78 -3.10 -6.13 -7.86
C GLN A 78 -2.27 -6.12 -6.57
N ARG A 79 -1.42 -5.11 -6.37
CA ARG A 79 -0.67 -4.94 -5.12
C ARG A 79 -1.60 -4.64 -3.95
N TRP A 80 -2.59 -3.77 -4.14
CA TRP A 80 -3.62 -3.50 -3.13
C TRP A 80 -4.42 -4.76 -2.80
N LEU A 81 -4.87 -5.50 -3.80
CA LEU A 81 -5.68 -6.71 -3.64
C LEU A 81 -4.93 -7.83 -2.89
N ARG A 82 -3.61 -7.95 -3.11
CA ARG A 82 -2.76 -9.00 -2.55
C ARG A 82 -1.91 -8.54 -1.37
N SER A 83 -2.20 -7.36 -0.81
CA SER A 83 -1.42 -6.84 0.31
C SER A 83 -1.50 -7.79 1.50
N SER A 84 -0.36 -8.10 2.11
CA SER A 84 -0.33 -8.81 3.38
C SER A 84 -0.79 -7.87 4.49
N LEU A 85 -1.90 -8.21 5.15
CA LEU A 85 -2.54 -7.37 6.15
C LEU A 85 -2.35 -7.97 7.54
N LYS A 86 -2.07 -7.12 8.52
CA LYS A 86 -2.02 -7.53 9.93
C LYS A 86 -3.40 -7.97 10.40
N PRO A 87 -3.51 -8.93 11.35
CA PRO A 87 -4.79 -9.39 11.88
C PRO A 87 -5.73 -8.27 12.35
N ASP A 88 -5.22 -7.28 13.09
CA ASP A 88 -6.04 -6.15 13.57
C ASP A 88 -6.65 -5.33 12.42
N PHE A 89 -5.88 -5.12 11.35
CA PHE A 89 -6.38 -4.41 10.18
C PHE A 89 -7.52 -5.19 9.51
N ILE A 90 -7.40 -6.51 9.40
CA ILE A 90 -8.45 -7.37 8.82
C ILE A 90 -9.73 -7.31 9.66
N ARG A 91 -9.59 -7.37 10.99
CA ARG A 91 -10.72 -7.23 11.92
C ARG A 91 -11.43 -5.89 11.71
N ASP A 92 -10.69 -4.78 11.77
CA ASP A 92 -11.26 -3.44 11.68
C ASP A 92 -11.88 -3.20 10.29
N TYR A 93 -11.21 -3.65 9.22
CA TYR A 93 -11.73 -3.60 7.85
C TYR A 93 -13.05 -4.36 7.73
N THR A 94 -13.13 -5.57 8.29
CA THR A 94 -14.33 -6.42 8.24
C THR A 94 -15.49 -5.76 8.97
N LEU A 95 -15.26 -5.24 10.18
CA LEU A 95 -16.29 -4.54 10.96
C LEU A 95 -16.78 -3.29 10.24
N LEU A 96 -15.86 -2.50 9.66
CA LEU A 96 -16.20 -1.34 8.85
C LEU A 96 -16.97 -1.71 7.57
N TYR A 97 -16.64 -2.83 6.90
CA TYR A 97 -17.39 -3.32 5.74
C TYR A 97 -18.82 -3.70 6.13
N LEU A 98 -18.98 -4.47 7.20
CA LEU A 98 -20.30 -4.89 7.68
C LEU A 98 -21.17 -3.68 8.07
N LYS A 99 -20.57 -2.69 8.73
CA LYS A 99 -21.24 -1.43 9.08
C LYS A 99 -21.59 -0.60 7.83
N CYS A 100 -20.63 -0.32 6.95
CA CYS A 100 -20.79 0.68 5.90
C CYS A 100 -21.39 0.17 4.58
N ILE A 101 -21.18 -1.11 4.27
CA ILE A 101 -21.64 -1.73 3.01
C ILE A 101 -22.83 -2.66 3.25
N ARG A 102 -22.83 -3.39 4.38
CA ARG A 102 -23.94 -4.28 4.74
C ARG A 102 -24.97 -3.62 5.68
N HIS A 103 -24.71 -2.38 6.11
CA HIS A 103 -25.61 -1.59 6.96
C HIS A 103 -25.99 -2.30 8.27
N LEU A 104 -25.07 -3.09 8.84
CA LEU A 104 -25.28 -3.72 10.14
C LEU A 104 -25.01 -2.72 11.28
N GLU A 105 -25.81 -2.80 12.33
CA GLU A 105 -25.67 -2.01 13.56
C GLU A 105 -24.53 -2.56 14.43
N ILE A 106 -23.29 -2.20 14.08
CA ILE A 106 -22.07 -2.64 14.75
C ILE A 106 -21.29 -1.40 15.22
N PRO A 107 -20.66 -1.43 16.42
CA PRO A 107 -19.81 -0.35 16.90
C PRO A 107 -18.70 0.02 15.92
N ASP A 108 -18.26 1.28 15.96
CA ASP A 108 -17.11 1.71 15.15
C ASP A 108 -15.82 1.12 15.72
N PRO A 109 -15.09 0.26 14.98
CA PRO A 109 -13.87 -0.34 15.49
C PRO A 109 -12.72 0.66 15.67
N LEU A 110 -12.82 1.86 15.07
CA LEU A 110 -11.78 2.87 15.14
C LEU A 110 -11.96 3.84 16.32
N THR A 111 -13.02 3.69 17.11
CA THR A 111 -13.28 4.50 18.31
C THR A 111 -13.26 3.67 19.59
N LEU A 112 -12.92 2.38 19.50
CA LEU A 112 -12.78 1.48 20.65
C LEU A 112 -11.45 1.68 21.38
#